data_AF-A0A434A0W7-F1
#
_entry.id   AF-A0A434A0W7-F1
#
_cell.length_a   1.000
_cell.length_b   1.000
_cell.length_c   1.000
_cell.angle_alpha   90.00
_cell.angle_beta   90.00
_cell.angle_gamma   90.00
#
_symmetry.space_group_name_H-M   'P 1'
#
loop_
_entity.id
_entity.type
_entity.pdbx_description
1 polymer ?
#
loop_
_entity_poly.entity_id
_entity_poly.type
_entity_poly.pdbx_seq_one_letter_code
_entity_poly.pdbx_strand_id
1 'polypeptide(L)'
;MYQYYFRPGYQSEELLIDVFGGAEKESFFPDFMEAIKEINPKMIDILDLWMNDEVLMTIDSDAGTFTVSKDIWGFAFIMADNNQEGLHRINSILEKAQQFEKVDVDFENYK
;
A
#
# COMPACT_ATOMS: atom_id res chain seq x y z
N MET A 1 -13.54 7.38 -1.75
CA MET A 1 -12.61 6.82 -2.74
C MET A 1 -11.19 7.08 -2.27
N TYR A 2 -10.35 6.06 -2.41
CA TYR A 2 -8.90 6.10 -2.28
C TYR A 2 -8.31 6.00 -3.68
N GLN A 3 -7.42 6.92 -4.04
CA GLN A 3 -6.79 6.93 -5.35
C GLN A 3 -5.36 6.43 -5.21
N TYR A 4 -4.96 5.52 -6.09
CA TYR A 4 -3.65 4.90 -5.97
C TYR A 4 -3.02 4.58 -7.32
N TYR A 5 -1.68 4.50 -7.32
CA TYR A 5 -0.89 3.95 -8.42
C TYR A 5 -0.33 2.58 -8.04
N PHE A 6 -0.21 1.69 -9.02
CA PHE A 6 0.63 0.49 -8.90
C PHE A 6 1.80 0.65 -9.87
N ARG A 7 2.99 0.94 -9.32
CA ARG A 7 4.10 1.54 -10.07
C ARG A 7 5.46 1.13 -9.51
N PRO A 8 6.56 1.30 -10.27
CA PRO A 8 7.90 1.17 -9.73
C PRO A 8 8.22 2.23 -8.67
N GLY A 9 9.06 1.89 -7.71
CA GLY A 9 9.75 2.86 -6.86
C GLY A 9 10.66 3.78 -7.69
N TYR A 10 10.96 4.97 -7.18
CA TYR A 10 11.87 5.88 -7.89
C TYR A 10 13.26 5.26 -8.00
N GLN A 11 13.81 5.18 -9.20
CA GLN A 11 15.09 4.52 -9.49
C GLN A 11 15.13 3.05 -9.04
N SER A 12 13.98 2.37 -9.00
CA SER A 12 13.84 0.97 -8.64
C SER A 12 12.98 0.23 -9.67
N GLU A 13 13.31 -1.03 -9.91
CA GLU A 13 12.45 -1.94 -10.68
C GLU A 13 11.37 -2.59 -9.80
N GLU A 14 11.48 -2.48 -8.47
CA GLU A 14 10.49 -3.02 -7.54
C GLU A 14 9.23 -2.16 -7.53
N LEU A 15 8.08 -2.83 -7.57
CA LEU A 15 6.78 -2.18 -7.54
C LEU A 15 6.38 -1.87 -6.10
N LEU A 16 5.51 -0.87 -6.00
CA LEU A 16 4.80 -0.49 -4.79
C LEU A 16 3.39 -0.01 -5.14
N ILE A 17 2.52 0.00 -4.14
CA ILE A 17 1.22 0.66 -4.23
C ILE A 17 1.34 2.02 -3.56
N ASP A 18 1.09 3.08 -4.31
CA ASP A 18 1.20 4.48 -3.89
C ASP A 18 -0.20 5.07 -3.77
N VAL A 19 -0.72 5.18 -2.54
CA VAL A 19 -2.01 5.81 -2.27
C VAL A 19 -1.78 7.30 -2.07
N PHE A 20 -2.12 8.08 -3.09
CA PHE A 20 -1.87 9.52 -3.14
C PHE A 20 -3.12 10.38 -2.87
N GLY A 21 -4.28 9.75 -2.70
CA GLY A 21 -5.52 10.44 -2.39
C GLY A 21 -6.41 9.63 -1.45
N GLY A 22 -6.87 10.27 -0.36
CA GLY A 22 -7.80 9.68 0.60
C GLY A 22 -7.13 8.99 1.79
N ALA A 23 -5.81 8.75 1.77
CA ALA A 23 -5.09 8.11 2.87
C ALA A 23 -4.98 9.01 4.12
N GLU A 24 -5.28 10.31 4.01
CA GLU A 24 -5.42 11.22 5.16
C GLU A 24 -6.59 10.87 6.09
N LYS A 25 -7.56 10.09 5.62
CA LYS A 25 -8.75 9.71 6.40
C LYS A 25 -8.37 8.75 7.52
N GLU A 26 -8.93 8.97 8.70
CA GLU A 26 -8.80 8.04 9.84
C GLU A 26 -9.30 6.62 9.50
N SER A 27 -10.26 6.51 8.57
CA SER A 27 -10.80 5.23 8.10
C SER A 27 -9.91 4.49 7.10
N PHE A 28 -8.84 5.11 6.59
CA PHE A 28 -8.03 4.51 5.52
C PHE A 28 -7.52 3.12 5.88
N PHE A 29 -6.86 2.97 7.03
CA PHE A 29 -6.26 1.70 7.40
C PHE A 29 -7.31 0.60 7.66
N PRO A 30 -8.39 0.85 8.43
CA PRO A 30 -9.53 -0.08 8.53
C PRO A 30 -10.12 -0.47 7.17
N ASP A 31 -10.34 0.49 6.27
CA ASP A 31 -10.94 0.24 4.96
C ASP A 31 -10.00 -0.54 4.03
N PHE A 32 -8.70 -0.31 4.14
CA PHE A 32 -7.67 -1.08 3.45
C PHE A 32 -7.66 -2.52 3.94
N MET A 33 -7.57 -2.75 5.26
CA MET A 33 -7.58 -4.09 5.86
C MET A 33 -8.84 -4.88 5.52
N GLU A 34 -10.01 -4.21 5.48
CA GLU A 34 -11.26 -4.82 5.05
C GLU A 34 -11.25 -5.15 3.55
N ALA A 35 -10.70 -4.29 2.69
CA ALA A 35 -10.59 -4.56 1.26
C ALA A 35 -9.76 -5.82 0.98
N ILE A 36 -8.65 -5.99 1.70
CA ILE A 36 -7.74 -7.13 1.54
C ILE A 36 -8.05 -8.30 2.47
N LYS A 37 -9.24 -8.35 3.10
CA LYS A 37 -9.57 -9.43 4.05
C LYS A 37 -9.47 -10.83 3.49
N GLU A 38 -9.61 -11.00 2.17
CA GLU A 38 -9.55 -12.31 1.50
C GLU A 38 -8.15 -12.96 1.53
N ILE A 39 -7.11 -12.19 1.87
CA ILE A 39 -5.74 -12.71 2.08
C ILE A 39 -5.40 -12.89 3.57
N ASN A 40 -6.41 -12.86 4.45
CA ASN A 40 -6.25 -13.05 5.90
C ASN A 40 -5.14 -12.17 6.52
N PRO A 41 -5.14 -10.85 6.29
CA PRO A 41 -4.07 -9.97 6.73
C PRO A 41 -4.06 -9.84 8.26
N LYS A 42 -2.86 -9.88 8.83
CA LYS A 42 -2.62 -9.72 10.26
C LYS A 42 -1.45 -8.77 10.48
N MET A 43 -1.69 -7.67 11.18
CA MET A 43 -0.60 -6.81 11.64
C MET A 43 0.26 -7.57 12.64
N ILE A 44 1.57 -7.64 12.39
CA ILE A 44 2.55 -8.33 13.22
C ILE A 44 3.55 -7.38 13.87
N ASP A 45 3.72 -6.18 13.34
CA ASP A 45 4.59 -5.16 13.91
C ASP A 45 4.10 -3.74 13.58
N ILE A 46 4.45 -2.78 14.43
CA ILE A 46 4.22 -1.36 14.23
C ILE A 46 5.44 -0.58 14.72
N LEU A 47 6.00 0.22 13.82
CA LEU A 47 7.14 1.08 14.10
C LEU A 47 6.74 2.53 13.82
N ASP A 48 6.73 3.33 14.87
CA ASP A 48 6.51 4.77 14.78
C ASP A 48 7.85 5.47 14.47
N LEU A 49 7.97 6.05 13.28
CA LEU A 49 9.14 6.79 12.81
C LEU A 49 8.97 8.27 13.14
N TRP A 50 9.16 8.59 14.42
CA TRP A 50 9.05 9.94 15.00
C TRP A 50 9.86 11.04 14.28
N MET A 51 10.90 10.68 13.50
CA MET A 51 11.71 11.66 12.75
C MET A 51 11.06 12.11 11.44
N ASN A 52 10.15 11.33 10.88
CA ASN A 52 9.55 11.53 9.56
C ASN A 52 8.03 11.73 9.60
N ASP A 53 7.43 11.81 10.80
CA ASP A 53 5.97 11.82 10.99
C ASP A 53 5.29 10.66 10.22
N GLU A 54 5.87 9.47 10.32
CA GLU A 54 5.49 8.29 9.55
C GLU A 54 5.29 7.09 10.46
N VAL A 55 4.26 6.29 10.20
CA VAL A 55 4.05 5.00 10.86
C VAL A 55 4.24 3.89 9.84
N LEU A 56 5.09 2.92 10.19
CA LEU A 56 5.28 1.68 9.46
C LEU A 56 4.50 0.56 10.15
N MET A 57 3.68 -0.16 9.40
CA MET A 57 2.93 -1.32 9.87
C MET A 57 3.30 -2.54 9.04
N THR A 58 3.86 -3.56 9.68
CA THR A 58 4.19 -4.82 9.02
C THR A 58 3.00 -5.77 9.13
N ILE A 59 2.57 -6.30 8.00
CA ILE A 59 1.40 -7.16 7.87
C ILE A 59 1.83 -8.49 7.26
N ASP A 60 1.45 -9.58 7.92
CA ASP A 60 1.58 -10.93 7.42
C ASP A 60 0.25 -11.41 6.84
N SER A 61 0.28 -12.21 5.76
CA SER A 61 -0.92 -12.60 5.03
C SER A 61 -0.69 -13.85 4.17
N ASP A 62 -1.78 -14.41 3.63
CA ASP A 62 -1.71 -15.49 2.62
C ASP A 62 -1.12 -15.03 1.28
N ALA A 63 -0.94 -13.72 1.08
CA ALA A 63 -0.21 -13.14 -0.05
C ALA A 63 1.26 -12.86 0.31
N GLY A 64 1.73 -13.30 1.47
CA GLY A 64 3.04 -13.04 2.04
C GLY A 64 3.09 -11.74 2.86
N THR A 65 4.28 -11.43 3.38
CA THR A 65 4.50 -10.27 4.26
C THR A 65 4.72 -8.99 3.45
N PHE A 66 4.18 -7.88 3.92
CA PHE A 66 4.34 -6.55 3.33
C PHE A 66 4.25 -5.45 4.40
N THR A 67 4.66 -4.24 4.05
CA THR A 67 4.67 -3.07 4.93
C THR A 67 3.76 -1.99 4.38
N VAL A 68 2.94 -1.40 5.24
CA VAL A 68 2.22 -0.16 4.99
C VAL A 68 2.94 0.97 5.70
N SER A 69 3.53 1.85 4.92
CA SER A 69 4.01 3.17 5.33
C SER A 69 2.87 4.16 5.21
N LYS A 70 2.63 4.96 6.23
CA LYS A 70 1.66 6.06 6.20
C LYS A 70 2.25 7.30 6.84
N ASP A 71 2.21 8.41 6.12
CA ASP A 71 2.62 9.72 6.64
C ASP A 71 1.42 10.56 7.11
N ILE A 72 1.76 11.73 7.67
CA ILE A 72 0.79 12.77 8.08
C ILE A 72 0.27 13.63 6.93
N TRP A 73 0.91 13.57 5.75
CA TRP A 73 0.53 14.37 4.57
C TRP A 73 -0.55 13.70 3.71
N GLY A 74 -0.97 12.50 4.11
CA GLY A 74 -2.05 11.79 3.45
C GLY A 74 -1.57 10.85 2.35
N PHE A 75 -0.27 10.53 2.33
CA PHE A 75 0.26 9.47 1.49
C PHE A 75 0.37 8.17 2.28
N ALA A 76 0.17 7.07 1.57
CA ALA A 76 0.51 5.75 2.09
C ALA A 76 1.17 4.90 1.01
N PHE A 77 2.24 4.20 1.37
CA PHE A 77 2.94 3.29 0.49
C PHE A 77 2.78 1.86 1.00
N ILE A 78 2.40 0.94 0.12
CA ILE A 78 2.42 -0.49 0.39
C ILE A 78 3.58 -1.11 -0.38
N MET A 79 4.53 -1.66 0.36
CA MET A 79 5.83 -2.14 -0.15
C MET A 79 6.07 -3.56 0.33
N ALA A 80 6.85 -4.33 -0.43
CA ALA A 80 7.22 -5.69 -0.04
C ALA A 80 8.61 -6.03 -0.59
N ASP A 81 9.59 -6.15 0.31
CA ASP A 81 11.01 -6.27 -0.05
C ASP A 81 11.29 -7.45 -0.99
N ASN A 82 10.76 -8.64 -0.70
CA ASN A 82 11.03 -9.85 -1.50
C ASN A 82 9.74 -10.56 -1.93
N ASN A 83 8.63 -9.81 -2.05
CA ASN A 83 7.30 -10.38 -2.25
C ASN A 83 6.44 -9.56 -3.23
N GLN A 84 6.99 -9.34 -4.42
CA GLN A 84 6.32 -8.61 -5.50
C GLN A 84 5.02 -9.31 -5.97
N GLU A 85 4.98 -10.65 -5.94
CA GLU A 85 3.74 -11.41 -6.21
C GLU A 85 2.61 -11.03 -5.25
N GLY A 86 2.94 -10.84 -3.97
CA GLY A 86 2.01 -10.33 -2.96
C GLY A 86 1.43 -8.97 -3.34
N LEU A 87 2.26 -8.04 -3.80
CA LEU A 87 1.80 -6.72 -4.24
C LEU A 87 0.90 -6.79 -5.48
N HIS A 88 1.21 -7.66 -6.44
CA HIS A 88 0.32 -7.91 -7.59
C HIS A 88 -1.05 -8.44 -7.15
N ARG A 89 -1.07 -9.35 -6.16
CA ARG A 89 -2.31 -9.90 -5.61
C ARG A 89 -3.11 -8.82 -4.89
N ILE A 90 -2.46 -7.99 -4.06
CA ILE A 90 -3.10 -6.86 -3.39
C ILE A 90 -3.68 -5.88 -4.42
N ASN A 91 -2.90 -5.47 -5.44
CA ASN A 91 -3.41 -4.61 -6.51
C ASN A 91 -4.66 -5.19 -7.17
N SER A 92 -4.65 -6.50 -7.50
CA SER A 92 -5.79 -7.17 -8.13
C SER A 92 -7.05 -7.20 -7.25
N ILE A 93 -6.89 -7.14 -5.92
CA ILE A 93 -7.99 -7.03 -4.96
C ILE A 93 -8.50 -5.58 -4.94
N LEU A 94 -7.59 -4.61 -4.82
CA LEU A 94 -7.95 -3.19 -4.76
C LEU A 94 -8.67 -2.72 -6.05
N GLU A 95 -8.27 -3.21 -7.22
CA GLU A 95 -8.96 -2.91 -8.50
C GLU A 95 -10.44 -3.32 -8.51
N LYS A 96 -10.83 -4.30 -7.67
CA LYS A 96 -12.22 -4.77 -7.53
C LYS A 96 -12.96 -4.13 -6.35
N ALA A 97 -12.24 -3.47 -5.45
CA ALA A 97 -12.80 -2.88 -4.25
C ALA A 97 -13.45 -1.53 -4.59
N GLN A 98 -14.75 -1.37 -4.25
CA GLN A 98 -15.52 -0.17 -4.61
C GLN A 98 -14.95 1.13 -4.03
N GLN A 99 -14.19 1.05 -2.93
CA GLN A 99 -13.59 2.22 -2.29
C GLN A 99 -12.22 2.62 -2.89
N PHE A 100 -11.64 1.83 -3.79
CA PHE A 100 -10.33 2.09 -4.39
C PHE A 100 -10.46 2.36 -5.91
N GLU A 101 -9.71 3.36 -6.37
CA GLU A 101 -9.60 3.73 -7.78
C GLU A 101 -8.13 3.69 -8.18
N LYS A 102 -7.78 2.78 -9.08
CA LYS A 102 -6.45 2.75 -9.68
C LYS A 102 -6.35 3.82 -10.75
N VAL A 103 -5.27 4.58 -10.73
CA VAL A 103 -4.91 5.50 -11.81
C VAL A 103 -3.71 4.92 -12.56
N ASP A 104 -3.79 4.89 -13.88
CA ASP A 104 -2.70 4.40 -14.72
C ASP A 104 -1.55 5.40 -14.77
N VAL A 105 -0.33 4.89 -14.82
CA VAL A 105 0.91 5.69 -14.90
C VAL A 105 1.86 5.14 -15.95
N ASP A 106 2.66 6.02 -16.52
CA ASP A 106 3.78 5.64 -17.37
C ASP A 106 4.99 5.27 -16.49
N PHE A 107 5.46 4.03 -16.62
CA PHE A 107 6.58 3.50 -15.84
C PHE A 107 7.90 4.20 -16.19
N GLU A 108 8.02 4.82 -17.38
CA GLU A 108 9.22 5.58 -17.76
C GLU A 108 9.45 6.81 -16.87
N ASN A 109 8.41 7.31 -16.20
CA ASN A 109 8.54 8.46 -15.28
C ASN A 109 9.27 8.12 -13.96
N TYR A 110 9.60 6.85 -13.72
CA TYR A 110 10.20 6.37 -12.46
C TYR A 110 11.65 5.89 -12.62
N LYS A 111 12.23 6.04 -13.82
CA LYS A 111 13.62 5.69 -14.14
C LYS A 111 14.60 6.80 -13.80
#